data_AF-A0A670ILB4-F1
#
_entry.id   AF-A0A670ILB4-F1
#
_cell.length_a   1.000
_cell.length_b   1.000
_cell.length_c   1.000
_cell.angle_alpha   90.00
_cell.angle_beta   90.00
_cell.angle_gamma   90.00
#
_symmetry.space_group_name_H-M   'P 1'
#
loop_
_entity.id
_entity.type
_entity.pdbx_description
1 polymer ?
#
loop_
_entity_poly.entity_id
_entity_poly.type
_entity_poly.pdbx_seq_one_letter_code
_entity_poly.pdbx_strand_id
1 'polypeptide(L)'
;MNCQERQRITSTAESMAELMSMDSSEVSNTRDEQEEEVMYQPLKVYLRVRPFSKAELENNENQDCLIIENQETVTLHAPKYSTAMKNSEKGIGQSAHQFTFTQVFGPETSQSEFFEGTMNDIVKTCINGVNGLVFTYGVTNAGKSFTVQGCSKDGGILPRSLDLIFNHVRGRQYPKMNIKPCFSNLTKRLNDTQVKQEESIKAALLASLKEDTENTSKSITSSSASGSTSSSCSSPSFVLNESDSEVYTKCPKTLASVWVSFFEIYNEYIYDLLDVVPASKNQKRKVLRICEDQGGNSYVKDLKWISIKSTDEACKILKVGNKNRSLACTRMNQQSSRSHSIFSIRLLSLSDESVPRVLGVSELSLCDLAGSERCHKAQTFGDRLKEAGNINNSLLILGKCIAALKQNQNPKLRPAYIPFRESKLTRLFQPFFCGKGKACMIVNINQCASTYDETLHVMKFSAVAKQVIQTFQHKIFDYFPKNILEGTIGLQCTLMTYLQSNFQRILVSPLKRK
;
A
#
# COMPACT_ATOMS: atom_id res chain seq x y z
N MET A 1 -49.18 55.19 -22.69
CA MET A 1 -48.41 54.61 -23.80
C MET A 1 -49.34 54.42 -24.98
N ASN A 2 -48.98 55.02 -26.12
CA ASN A 2 -49.80 55.12 -27.33
C ASN A 2 -49.92 53.78 -28.06
N CYS A 3 -50.99 53.59 -28.85
CA CYS A 3 -51.22 52.40 -29.69
C CYS A 3 -50.08 52.08 -30.69
N GLN A 4 -49.17 53.02 -30.96
CA GLN A 4 -47.98 52.79 -31.79
C GLN A 4 -46.82 52.08 -31.05
N GLU A 5 -46.81 52.06 -29.71
CA GLU A 5 -45.84 51.27 -28.92
C GLU A 5 -46.25 49.80 -28.80
N ARG A 6 -47.55 49.48 -28.85
CA ARG A 6 -48.05 48.10 -28.79
C ARG A 6 -47.74 47.29 -30.06
N GLN A 7 -47.78 47.92 -31.25
CA GLN A 7 -47.47 47.24 -32.52
C GLN A 7 -45.97 46.96 -32.71
N ARG A 8 -45.08 47.75 -32.09
CA ARG A 8 -43.64 47.44 -32.08
C ARG A 8 -43.28 46.28 -31.18
N ILE A 9 -43.97 46.13 -30.04
CA ILE A 9 -43.72 45.05 -29.07
C ILE A 9 -44.26 43.70 -29.58
N THR A 10 -45.35 43.67 -30.36
CA THR A 10 -45.88 42.41 -30.93
C THR A 10 -45.07 41.89 -32.12
N SER A 11 -44.55 42.75 -33.01
CA SER A 11 -43.72 42.27 -34.13
C SER A 11 -42.32 41.79 -33.70
N THR A 12 -41.80 42.30 -32.58
CA THR A 12 -40.53 41.82 -31.99
C THR A 12 -40.72 40.54 -31.18
N ALA A 13 -41.91 40.32 -30.59
CA ALA A 13 -42.25 39.08 -29.91
C ALA A 13 -42.49 37.90 -30.88
N GLU A 14 -43.09 38.14 -32.05
CA GLU A 14 -43.27 37.10 -33.08
C GLU A 14 -41.95 36.75 -33.79
N SER A 15 -41.05 37.73 -34.02
CA SER A 15 -39.71 37.47 -34.55
C SER A 15 -38.77 36.77 -33.55
N MET A 16 -38.96 36.96 -32.23
CA MET A 16 -38.23 36.19 -31.20
C MET A 16 -38.78 34.76 -31.02
N ALA A 17 -40.07 34.51 -31.29
CA ALA A 17 -40.65 33.18 -31.16
C ALA A 17 -40.27 32.24 -32.34
N GLU A 18 -40.09 32.77 -33.55
CA GLU A 18 -39.57 31.99 -34.70
C GLU A 18 -38.08 31.64 -34.57
N LEU A 19 -37.29 32.48 -33.89
CA LEU A 19 -35.88 32.17 -33.56
C LEU A 19 -35.71 31.19 -32.38
N MET A 20 -36.79 30.89 -31.63
CA MET A 20 -36.76 29.98 -30.48
C MET A 20 -37.44 28.62 -30.74
N SER A 21 -37.78 28.27 -31.99
CA SER A 21 -38.44 27.00 -32.32
C SER A 21 -37.77 26.16 -33.43
N MET A 22 -36.61 26.57 -33.97
CA MET A 22 -35.90 25.82 -35.02
C MET A 22 -34.42 25.50 -34.72
N ASP A 23 -34.09 25.21 -33.46
CA ASP A 23 -32.85 24.47 -33.18
C ASP A 23 -33.00 23.60 -31.92
N SER A 24 -33.66 22.46 -32.10
CA SER A 24 -33.94 21.48 -31.03
C SER A 24 -33.42 20.08 -31.36
N SER A 25 -32.35 19.98 -32.15
CA SER A 25 -31.71 18.68 -32.41
C SER A 25 -30.18 18.62 -32.35
N GLU A 26 -29.41 19.70 -32.18
CA GLU A 26 -27.94 19.59 -32.08
C GLU A 26 -27.29 20.68 -31.20
N VAL A 27 -27.48 20.62 -29.87
CA VAL A 27 -26.52 21.24 -28.93
C VAL A 27 -26.36 20.33 -27.72
N SER A 28 -25.52 19.31 -27.88
CA SER A 28 -25.05 18.47 -26.80
C SER A 28 -24.15 19.27 -25.85
N ASN A 29 -24.50 19.23 -24.57
CA ASN A 29 -23.72 19.63 -23.40
C ASN A 29 -22.19 19.66 -23.61
N THR A 30 -21.58 20.84 -23.65
CA THR A 30 -20.16 21.04 -23.29
C THR A 30 -20.09 21.77 -21.96
N ARG A 31 -20.45 21.05 -20.89
CA ARG A 31 -19.82 21.26 -19.59
C ARG A 31 -18.71 20.22 -19.55
N ASP A 32 -17.45 20.65 -19.58
CA ASP A 32 -16.31 19.77 -19.29
C ASP A 32 -16.36 19.39 -17.79
N GLU A 33 -17.29 18.52 -17.44
CA GLU A 33 -17.11 17.57 -16.36
C GLU A 33 -16.19 16.49 -16.94
N GLN A 34 -14.88 16.57 -16.66
CA GLN A 34 -14.03 15.40 -16.86
C GLN A 34 -14.57 14.31 -15.92
N GLU A 35 -15.37 13.39 -16.47
CA GLU A 35 -15.79 12.18 -15.75
C GLU A 35 -14.51 11.41 -15.37
N GLU A 36 -14.11 11.50 -14.09
CA GLU A 36 -13.02 10.68 -13.55
C GLU A 36 -13.41 9.20 -13.72
N GLU A 37 -12.80 8.51 -14.69
CA GLU A 37 -13.12 7.12 -14.99
C GLU A 37 -12.80 6.23 -13.78
N VAL A 38 -13.85 5.73 -13.12
CA VAL A 38 -13.73 4.81 -11.98
C VAL A 38 -13.47 3.41 -12.51
N MET A 39 -12.30 2.86 -12.19
CA MET A 39 -11.93 1.52 -12.63
C MET A 39 -12.42 0.46 -11.66
N TYR A 40 -12.96 -0.63 -12.20
CA TYR A 40 -13.40 -1.81 -11.46
C TYR A 40 -12.51 -3.00 -11.79
N GLN A 41 -11.83 -3.57 -10.79
CA GLN A 41 -11.00 -4.75 -10.99
C GLN A 41 -11.10 -5.70 -9.80
N PRO A 42 -11.19 -7.03 -10.01
CA PRO A 42 -11.04 -7.99 -8.93
C PRO A 42 -9.74 -7.79 -8.15
N LEU A 43 -9.75 -8.07 -6.85
CA LEU A 43 -8.55 -8.10 -6.05
C LEU A 43 -7.57 -9.11 -6.64
N LYS A 44 -6.39 -8.63 -7.03
CA LYS A 44 -5.31 -9.51 -7.48
C LYS A 44 -4.78 -10.30 -6.30
N VAL A 45 -4.82 -11.63 -6.42
CA VAL A 45 -4.39 -12.55 -5.37
C VAL A 45 -3.42 -13.54 -6.01
N TYR A 46 -2.15 -13.44 -5.66
CA TYR A 46 -1.09 -14.32 -6.17
C TYR A 46 -0.75 -15.38 -5.13
N LEU A 47 -0.51 -16.62 -5.57
CA LEU A 47 -0.03 -17.69 -4.68
C LEU A 47 1.47 -17.89 -4.88
N ARG A 48 2.22 -17.95 -3.78
CA ARG A 48 3.63 -18.32 -3.79
C ARG A 48 3.90 -19.48 -2.85
N VAL A 49 4.43 -20.55 -3.43
CA VAL A 49 4.76 -21.79 -2.73
C VAL A 49 6.21 -21.74 -2.28
N ARG A 50 6.48 -21.97 -0.99
CA ARG A 50 7.84 -22.10 -0.47
C ARG A 50 8.40 -23.50 -0.77
N PRO A 51 9.67 -23.63 -1.20
CA PRO A 51 10.34 -24.93 -1.25
C PRO A 51 10.47 -25.56 0.16
N PHE A 52 10.53 -26.88 0.20
CA PHE A 52 10.86 -27.59 1.44
C PHE A 52 12.28 -27.28 1.90
N SER A 53 12.48 -27.14 3.20
CA SER A 53 13.81 -27.17 3.80
C SER A 53 14.31 -28.61 3.95
N LYS A 54 15.62 -28.78 4.05
CA LYS A 54 16.24 -30.11 4.27
C LYS A 54 15.66 -30.82 5.50
N ALA A 55 15.51 -30.09 6.61
CA ALA A 55 14.94 -30.61 7.84
C ALA A 55 13.46 -31.06 7.68
N GLU A 56 12.68 -30.40 6.83
CA GLU A 56 11.28 -30.81 6.58
C GLU A 56 11.21 -32.08 5.74
N LEU A 57 12.11 -32.24 4.76
CA LEU A 57 12.23 -33.50 4.00
C LEU A 57 12.69 -34.66 4.88
N GLU A 58 13.68 -34.43 5.75
CA GLU A 58 14.14 -35.41 6.74
C GLU A 58 13.04 -35.83 7.73
N ASN A 59 12.12 -34.91 8.06
CA ASN A 59 10.97 -35.18 8.92
C ASN A 59 9.75 -35.76 8.19
N ASN A 60 9.88 -36.13 6.91
CA ASN A 60 8.80 -36.71 6.09
C ASN A 60 7.55 -35.82 5.98
N GLU A 61 7.76 -34.50 5.87
CA GLU A 61 6.69 -33.51 5.69
C GLU A 61 6.15 -33.45 4.26
N ASN A 62 6.89 -33.96 3.28
CA ASN A 62 6.43 -34.05 1.91
C ASN A 62 5.51 -35.27 1.73
N GLN A 63 4.21 -35.03 1.78
CA GLN A 63 3.17 -36.05 1.57
C GLN A 63 2.27 -35.69 0.37
N ASP A 64 2.83 -34.99 -0.62
CA ASP A 64 2.15 -34.57 -1.86
C ASP A 64 0.84 -33.78 -1.60
N CYS A 65 0.87 -32.93 -0.57
CA CYS A 65 -0.31 -32.18 -0.14
C CYS A 65 -0.73 -31.06 -1.10
N LEU A 66 0.11 -30.67 -2.06
CA LEU A 66 -0.14 -29.60 -3.02
C LEU A 66 0.23 -30.06 -4.43
N ILE A 67 -0.70 -29.90 -5.37
CA ILE A 67 -0.49 -30.12 -6.80
C ILE A 67 -0.75 -28.80 -7.51
N ILE A 68 0.22 -28.32 -8.30
CA ILE A 68 0.05 -27.17 -9.19
C ILE A 68 -0.47 -27.70 -10.52
N GLU A 69 -1.72 -27.41 -10.84
CA GLU A 69 -2.37 -27.92 -12.07
C GLU A 69 -2.00 -27.06 -13.28
N ASN A 70 -1.96 -25.74 -13.10
CA ASN A 70 -1.58 -24.77 -14.12
C ASN A 70 -1.15 -23.43 -13.48
N GLN A 71 -0.96 -22.39 -14.29
CA GLN A 71 -0.51 -21.07 -13.85
C GLN A 71 -1.50 -20.35 -12.92
N GLU A 72 -2.76 -20.77 -12.84
CA GLU A 72 -3.78 -20.13 -12.00
C GLU A 72 -4.38 -21.05 -10.94
N THR A 73 -4.22 -22.36 -11.08
CA THR A 73 -4.98 -23.37 -10.33
C THR A 73 -4.08 -24.32 -9.57
N VAL A 74 -4.43 -24.57 -8.31
CA VAL A 74 -3.78 -25.57 -7.46
C VAL A 74 -4.83 -26.43 -6.76
N THR A 75 -4.45 -27.67 -6.45
CA THR A 75 -5.26 -28.59 -5.66
C THR A 75 -4.51 -29.00 -4.41
N LEU A 76 -5.18 -28.84 -3.25
CA LEU A 76 -4.70 -29.28 -1.96
C LEU A 76 -5.28 -30.67 -1.63
N HIS A 77 -4.41 -31.62 -1.32
CA HIS A 77 -4.76 -32.97 -0.89
C HIS A 77 -4.51 -33.13 0.61
N ALA A 78 -5.55 -33.56 1.32
CA ALA A 78 -5.47 -33.78 2.76
C ALA A 78 -4.55 -34.98 3.08
N PRO A 79 -3.55 -34.83 3.95
CA PRO A 79 -2.75 -35.96 4.41
C PRO A 79 -3.55 -36.83 5.37
N LYS A 80 -3.18 -38.12 5.48
CA LYS A 80 -3.94 -39.17 6.21
C LYS A 80 -4.39 -38.78 7.62
N TYR A 81 -3.55 -38.05 8.35
CA TYR A 81 -3.82 -37.69 9.75
C TYR A 81 -4.42 -36.31 9.96
N SER A 82 -4.61 -35.53 8.89
CA SER A 82 -5.20 -34.19 8.96
C SER A 82 -6.66 -34.21 9.42
N THR A 83 -7.11 -33.09 9.97
CA THR A 83 -8.50 -32.91 10.35
C THR A 83 -9.42 -32.98 9.13
N ALA A 84 -8.96 -32.41 7.99
CA ALA A 84 -9.68 -32.49 6.73
C ALA A 84 -9.90 -33.94 6.25
N MET A 85 -8.88 -34.80 6.30
CA MET A 85 -9.03 -36.21 5.91
C MET A 85 -10.02 -36.94 6.82
N LYS A 86 -9.89 -36.76 8.14
CA LYS A 86 -10.82 -37.35 9.13
C LYS A 86 -12.27 -36.91 8.91
N ASN A 87 -12.48 -35.66 8.50
CA ASN A 87 -13.82 -35.16 8.18
C ASN A 87 -14.33 -35.74 6.86
N SER A 88 -13.46 -35.92 5.86
CA SER A 88 -13.82 -36.56 4.60
C SER A 88 -14.21 -38.03 4.79
N GLU A 89 -13.47 -38.79 5.60
CA GLU A 89 -13.78 -40.19 5.93
C GLU A 89 -15.12 -40.34 6.65
N LYS A 90 -15.54 -39.31 7.41
CA LYS A 90 -16.86 -39.23 8.05
C LYS A 90 -17.97 -38.74 7.11
N GLY A 91 -17.65 -38.41 5.85
CA GLY A 91 -18.61 -37.85 4.88
C GLY A 91 -18.96 -36.38 5.10
N ILE A 92 -18.22 -35.66 5.96
CA ILE A 92 -18.51 -34.26 6.38
C ILE A 92 -17.62 -33.25 5.61
N GLY A 93 -16.77 -33.71 4.70
CA GLY A 93 -15.87 -32.83 3.94
C GLY A 93 -15.28 -33.49 2.70
N GLN A 94 -14.38 -32.76 2.04
CA GLN A 94 -13.65 -33.24 0.86
C GLN A 94 -12.18 -33.50 1.25
N SER A 95 -11.60 -34.56 0.67
CA SER A 95 -10.18 -34.88 0.82
C SER A 95 -9.29 -34.07 -0.12
N ALA A 96 -9.86 -33.47 -1.16
CA ALA A 96 -9.17 -32.60 -2.10
C ALA A 96 -9.92 -31.27 -2.27
N HIS A 97 -9.19 -30.16 -2.36
CA HIS A 97 -9.77 -28.82 -2.53
C HIS A 97 -9.02 -28.06 -3.62
N GLN A 98 -9.73 -27.65 -4.67
CA GLN A 98 -9.17 -26.85 -5.75
C GLN A 98 -9.34 -25.35 -5.47
N PHE A 99 -8.31 -24.56 -5.79
CA PHE A 99 -8.29 -23.12 -5.60
C PHE A 99 -7.73 -22.42 -6.85
N THR A 100 -8.29 -21.25 -7.18
CA THR A 100 -7.80 -20.43 -8.29
C THR A 100 -7.25 -19.09 -7.79
N PHE A 101 -6.19 -18.61 -8.43
CA PHE A 101 -5.46 -17.39 -8.13
C PHE A 101 -5.38 -16.50 -9.37
N THR A 102 -4.82 -15.31 -9.25
CA THR A 102 -4.43 -14.50 -10.41
C THR A 102 -3.23 -15.11 -11.11
N GLN A 103 -2.27 -15.62 -10.34
CA GLN A 103 -1.15 -16.43 -10.81
C GLN A 103 -0.58 -17.25 -9.65
N VAL A 104 -0.05 -18.42 -9.96
CA VAL A 104 0.58 -19.38 -9.05
C VAL A 104 2.06 -19.46 -9.36
N PHE A 105 2.88 -19.28 -8.32
CA PHE A 105 4.34 -19.37 -8.38
C PHE A 105 4.81 -20.54 -7.54
N GLY A 106 5.50 -21.48 -8.20
CA GLY A 106 6.01 -22.70 -7.58
C GLY A 106 7.26 -22.48 -6.73
N PRO A 107 7.79 -23.56 -6.12
CA PRO A 107 8.97 -23.50 -5.25
C PRO A 107 10.25 -23.05 -5.95
N GLU A 108 10.34 -23.24 -7.27
CA GLU A 108 11.51 -22.87 -8.08
C GLU A 108 11.50 -21.40 -8.53
N THR A 109 10.41 -20.67 -8.32
CA THR A 109 10.28 -19.27 -8.76
C THR A 109 11.24 -18.35 -7.98
N SER A 110 12.14 -17.68 -8.71
CA SER A 110 13.08 -16.70 -8.16
C SER A 110 12.38 -15.42 -7.68
N GLN A 111 13.06 -14.58 -6.88
CA GLN A 111 12.46 -13.29 -6.49
C GLN A 111 12.27 -12.34 -7.68
N SER A 112 13.11 -12.43 -8.72
CA SER A 112 12.99 -11.58 -9.92
C SER A 112 11.75 -11.93 -10.71
N GLU A 113 11.60 -13.21 -11.05
CA GLU A 113 10.44 -13.73 -11.77
C GLU A 113 9.15 -13.45 -10.99
N PHE A 114 9.16 -13.66 -9.67
CA PHE A 114 8.02 -13.33 -8.82
C PHE A 114 7.69 -11.83 -8.83
N PHE A 115 8.69 -10.96 -8.79
CA PHE A 115 8.49 -9.51 -8.87
C PHE A 115 7.89 -9.09 -10.21
N GLU A 116 8.42 -9.63 -11.31
CA GLU A 116 7.97 -9.33 -12.68
C GLU A 116 6.51 -9.71 -12.91
N GLY A 117 6.11 -10.90 -12.43
CA GLY A 117 4.74 -11.39 -12.56
C GLY A 117 3.73 -10.69 -11.65
N THR A 118 4.16 -9.99 -10.59
CA THR A 118 3.22 -9.47 -9.56
C THR A 118 3.21 -7.95 -9.39
N MET A 119 4.37 -7.29 -9.40
CA MET A 119 4.53 -5.93 -8.88
C MET A 119 4.47 -4.84 -9.95
N ASN A 120 4.76 -5.17 -11.21
CA ASN A 120 4.87 -4.19 -12.30
C ASN A 120 3.68 -3.23 -12.38
N ASP A 121 2.46 -3.78 -12.39
CA ASP A 121 1.22 -3.01 -12.50
C ASP A 121 0.99 -2.06 -11.32
N ILE A 122 1.15 -2.54 -10.08
CA ILE A 122 0.89 -1.70 -8.89
C ILE A 122 1.95 -0.63 -8.69
N VAL A 123 3.23 -0.91 -8.99
CA VAL A 123 4.31 0.08 -8.89
C VAL A 123 4.15 1.17 -9.97
N LYS A 124 3.82 0.79 -11.21
CA LYS A 124 3.54 1.75 -12.30
C LYS A 124 2.32 2.63 -11.96
N THR A 125 1.26 2.03 -11.45
CA THR A 125 0.06 2.75 -11.00
C THR A 125 0.38 3.73 -9.87
N CYS A 126 1.28 3.35 -8.94
CA CYS A 126 1.78 4.24 -7.89
C CYS A 126 2.61 5.40 -8.43
N ILE A 127 3.52 5.13 -9.37
CA ILE A 127 4.30 6.17 -10.04
C ILE A 127 3.38 7.21 -10.70
N ASN A 128 2.25 6.76 -11.24
CA ASN A 128 1.26 7.61 -11.89
C ASN A 128 0.33 8.37 -10.94
N GLY A 129 0.42 8.19 -9.61
CA GLY A 129 -0.34 8.99 -8.65
C GLY A 129 -1.42 8.25 -7.85
N VAL A 130 -1.57 6.95 -8.04
CA VAL A 130 -2.58 6.13 -7.33
C VAL A 130 -1.94 5.39 -6.15
N ASN A 131 -2.54 5.44 -4.96
CA ASN A 131 -2.00 4.71 -3.82
C ASN A 131 -2.04 3.19 -4.03
N GLY A 132 -0.99 2.48 -3.63
CA GLY A 132 -0.85 1.03 -3.73
C GLY A 132 -0.66 0.38 -2.36
N LEU A 133 -1.32 -0.75 -2.13
CA LEU A 133 -1.09 -1.62 -0.97
C LEU A 133 -0.78 -3.04 -1.46
N VAL A 134 0.35 -3.58 -1.04
CA VAL A 134 0.67 -5.01 -1.21
C VAL A 134 0.82 -5.62 0.16
N PHE A 135 0.08 -6.68 0.46
CA PHE A 135 0.21 -7.37 1.74
C PHE A 135 0.38 -8.88 1.54
N THR A 136 1.32 -9.47 2.28
CA THR A 136 1.51 -10.92 2.32
C THR A 136 0.62 -11.54 3.38
N TYR A 137 0.02 -12.69 3.11
CA TYR A 137 -0.80 -13.44 4.05
C TYR A 137 -0.45 -14.93 4.01
N GLY A 138 -0.40 -15.58 5.17
CA GLY A 138 -0.05 -16.99 5.27
C GLY A 138 0.42 -17.39 6.65
N VAL A 139 0.56 -18.68 6.88
CA VAL A 139 1.05 -19.25 8.14
C VAL A 139 2.49 -18.82 8.44
N THR A 140 2.90 -18.91 9.70
CA THR A 140 4.31 -18.76 10.09
C THR A 140 5.17 -19.77 9.33
N ASN A 141 6.38 -19.35 8.97
CA ASN A 141 7.31 -20.10 8.13
C ASN A 141 6.86 -20.33 6.67
N ALA A 142 5.80 -19.65 6.19
CA ALA A 142 5.41 -19.72 4.78
C ALA A 142 6.30 -18.88 3.82
N GLY A 143 7.26 -18.11 4.33
CA GLY A 143 8.14 -17.27 3.52
C GLY A 143 7.62 -15.86 3.20
N LYS A 144 6.74 -15.31 4.05
CA LYS A 144 6.21 -13.93 3.93
C LYS A 144 7.32 -12.86 3.91
N SER A 145 8.16 -12.81 4.96
CA SER A 145 9.28 -11.87 5.02
C SER A 145 10.31 -12.09 3.91
N PHE A 146 10.54 -13.34 3.49
CA PHE A 146 11.37 -13.64 2.32
C PHE A 146 10.77 -13.05 1.05
N THR A 147 9.45 -13.11 0.88
CA THR A 147 8.78 -12.50 -0.27
C THR A 147 8.89 -10.99 -0.26
N VAL A 148 8.61 -10.35 0.88
CA VAL A 148 8.67 -8.88 1.01
C VAL A 148 10.10 -8.35 0.88
N GLN A 149 11.01 -8.84 1.71
CA GLN A 149 12.36 -8.27 1.86
C GLN A 149 13.43 -9.05 1.08
N GLY A 150 13.30 -10.38 1.01
CA GLY A 150 14.30 -11.27 0.43
C GLY A 150 15.49 -11.52 1.35
N CYS A 151 16.60 -11.93 0.75
CA CYS A 151 17.88 -12.11 1.42
C CYS A 151 18.92 -11.14 0.86
N SER A 152 20.10 -11.09 1.46
CA SER A 152 21.16 -10.17 1.02
C SER A 152 21.63 -10.39 -0.43
N LYS A 153 21.45 -11.60 -0.97
CA LYS A 153 21.84 -11.96 -2.34
C LYS A 153 20.69 -11.84 -3.35
N ASP A 154 19.45 -11.98 -2.88
CA ASP A 154 18.26 -11.98 -3.71
C ASP A 154 17.14 -11.19 -3.02
N GLY A 155 17.07 -9.90 -3.37
CA GLY A 155 16.10 -8.97 -2.79
C GLY A 155 14.66 -9.32 -3.17
N GLY A 156 13.73 -9.11 -2.24
CA GLY A 156 12.31 -9.34 -2.46
C GLY A 156 11.60 -8.21 -3.19
N ILE A 157 10.27 -8.21 -3.09
CA ILE A 157 9.44 -7.23 -3.80
C ILE A 157 9.72 -5.79 -3.34
N LEU A 158 10.12 -5.56 -2.08
CA LEU A 158 10.42 -4.24 -1.55
C LEU A 158 11.67 -3.60 -2.19
N PRO A 159 12.88 -4.18 -2.10
CA PRO A 159 14.06 -3.60 -2.73
C PRO A 159 13.91 -3.48 -4.25
N ARG A 160 13.26 -4.45 -4.92
CA ARG A 160 12.99 -4.39 -6.36
C ARG A 160 11.99 -3.28 -6.74
N SER A 161 10.99 -3.01 -5.90
CA SER A 161 10.08 -1.87 -6.10
C SER A 161 10.81 -0.54 -5.97
N LEU A 162 11.73 -0.43 -5.01
CA LEU A 162 12.57 0.76 -4.84
C LEU A 162 13.46 0.98 -6.06
N ASP A 163 14.09 -0.07 -6.59
CA ASP A 163 14.87 0.01 -7.82
C ASP A 163 14.05 0.51 -9.00
N LEU A 164 12.84 -0.03 -9.20
CA LEU A 164 11.95 0.40 -10.27
C LEU A 164 11.53 1.88 -10.12
N ILE A 165 11.21 2.32 -8.89
CA ILE A 165 10.86 3.72 -8.60
C ILE A 165 12.06 4.64 -8.86
N PHE A 166 13.26 4.30 -8.37
CA PHE A 166 14.47 5.12 -8.58
C PHE A 166 14.95 5.15 -10.02
N ASN A 167 14.74 4.06 -10.77
CA ASN A 167 14.96 4.06 -12.21
C ASN A 167 13.99 5.01 -12.92
N HIS A 168 12.71 5.02 -12.53
CA HIS A 168 11.74 5.94 -13.09
C HIS A 168 12.06 7.42 -12.80
N VAL A 169 12.48 7.76 -11.57
CA VAL A 169 12.80 9.14 -11.17
C VAL A 169 14.24 9.57 -11.47
N ARG A 170 15.03 8.73 -12.15
CA ARG A 170 16.44 9.02 -12.47
C ARG A 170 16.55 10.31 -13.27
N GLY A 171 17.44 11.21 -12.85
CA GLY A 171 17.62 12.54 -13.47
C GLY A 171 16.53 13.57 -13.13
N ARG A 172 15.42 13.17 -12.49
CA ARG A 172 14.31 14.05 -12.07
C ARG A 172 14.20 14.16 -10.55
N GLN A 173 15.23 13.80 -9.79
CA GLN A 173 15.15 13.83 -8.33
C GLN A 173 15.21 15.26 -7.79
N TYR A 174 14.28 15.59 -6.89
CA TYR A 174 14.28 16.86 -6.20
C TYR A 174 15.36 16.88 -5.10
N PRO A 175 16.34 17.81 -5.15
CA PRO A 175 17.54 17.73 -4.31
C PRO A 175 17.33 18.18 -2.86
N LYS A 176 16.32 19.02 -2.59
CA LYS A 176 16.07 19.64 -1.29
C LYS A 176 15.07 18.82 -0.46
N MET A 177 15.21 18.85 0.86
CA MET A 177 14.27 18.21 1.80
C MET A 177 13.22 19.19 2.37
N ASN A 178 12.97 20.31 1.68
CA ASN A 178 12.08 21.37 2.16
C ASN A 178 10.59 21.14 1.87
N ILE A 179 10.21 20.04 1.22
CA ILE A 179 8.82 19.63 1.00
C ILE A 179 8.66 18.23 1.58
N LYS A 180 8.00 18.13 2.73
CA LYS A 180 7.85 16.88 3.48
C LYS A 180 6.41 16.38 3.44
N PRO A 181 6.16 15.07 3.22
CA PRO A 181 4.83 14.51 3.35
C PRO A 181 4.30 14.62 4.79
N CYS A 182 3.01 14.90 4.92
CA CYS A 182 2.29 14.94 6.19
C CYS A 182 0.87 14.38 6.04
N PHE A 183 0.26 13.97 7.15
CA PHE A 183 -1.07 13.36 7.15
C PHE A 183 -1.17 12.16 6.17
N SER A 184 -2.31 11.96 5.52
CA SER A 184 -2.48 10.89 4.51
C SER A 184 -1.79 11.25 3.18
N ASN A 185 -2.15 12.37 2.54
CA ASN A 185 -1.69 12.74 1.20
C ASN A 185 -1.27 14.22 1.08
N LEU A 186 -1.01 14.91 2.21
CA LEU A 186 -0.67 16.33 2.20
C LEU A 186 0.85 16.52 2.26
N THR A 187 1.28 17.75 1.98
CA THR A 187 2.68 18.16 2.07
C THR A 187 2.82 19.43 2.87
N LYS A 188 3.92 19.54 3.61
CA LYS A 188 4.30 20.74 4.36
C LYS A 188 5.63 21.27 3.84
N ARG A 189 5.70 22.58 3.60
CA ARG A 189 6.98 23.25 3.37
C ARG A 189 7.72 23.46 4.70
N LEU A 190 8.99 23.10 4.72
CA LEU A 190 9.88 23.25 5.87
C LEU A 190 10.73 24.51 5.72
N ASN A 191 10.99 25.19 6.83
CA ASN A 191 12.00 26.25 6.90
C ASN A 191 13.42 25.66 7.04
N ASP A 192 14.45 26.48 6.88
CA ASP A 192 15.84 26.00 6.87
C ASP A 192 16.25 25.31 8.18
N THR A 193 15.75 25.77 9.32
CA THR A 193 15.99 25.13 10.62
C THR A 193 15.39 23.72 10.67
N GLN A 194 14.16 23.56 10.18
CA GLN A 194 13.49 22.26 10.10
C GLN A 194 14.18 21.33 9.11
N VAL A 195 14.64 21.83 7.96
CA VAL A 195 15.41 21.04 6.99
C VAL A 195 16.68 20.49 7.63
N LYS A 196 17.45 21.34 8.32
CA LYS A 196 18.66 20.90 9.05
C LYS A 196 18.36 19.83 10.11
N GLN A 197 17.22 19.93 10.80
CA GLN A 197 16.79 18.93 11.76
C GLN A 197 16.47 17.58 11.09
N GLU A 198 15.77 17.59 9.96
CA GLU A 198 15.48 16.36 9.20
C GLU A 198 16.76 15.71 8.64
N GLU A 199 17.70 16.52 8.15
CA GLU A 199 19.02 16.06 7.70
C GLU A 199 19.81 15.41 8.85
N SER A 200 19.78 16.01 10.04
CA SER A 200 20.41 15.47 11.24
C SER A 200 19.78 14.14 11.68
N ILE A 201 18.44 14.04 11.67
CA ILE A 201 17.72 12.80 11.99
C ILE A 201 18.11 11.69 11.01
N LYS A 202 18.12 11.99 9.71
CA LYS A 202 18.53 11.06 8.65
C LYS A 202 19.99 10.62 8.84
N ALA A 203 20.90 11.55 9.10
CA ALA A 203 22.32 11.25 9.32
C ALA A 203 22.53 10.34 10.54
N ALA A 204 21.86 10.62 11.66
CA ALA A 204 21.92 9.80 12.87
C ALA A 204 21.39 8.37 12.63
N LEU A 205 20.27 8.24 11.89
CA LEU A 205 19.70 6.95 11.54
C LEU A 205 20.69 6.11 10.72
N LEU A 206 21.31 6.71 9.70
CA LEU A 206 22.29 6.02 8.84
C LEU A 206 23.61 5.71 9.59
N ALA A 207 24.00 6.54 10.56
CA ALA A 207 25.20 6.32 11.38
C ALA A 207 25.06 5.10 12.30
N SER A 208 23.86 4.80 12.81
CA SER A 208 23.62 3.66 13.72
C SER A 208 23.94 2.27 13.15
N LEU A 209 24.16 2.16 11.84
CA LEU A 209 24.64 0.93 11.19
C LEU A 209 26.17 0.85 11.10
N LYS A 210 26.86 2.00 11.04
CA LYS A 210 28.32 2.04 10.85
C LYS A 210 29.05 1.52 12.09
N GLU A 211 28.56 1.86 13.28
CA GLU A 211 29.16 1.45 14.56
C GLU A 211 29.20 -0.08 14.76
N ASP A 212 28.26 -0.85 14.20
CA ASP A 212 28.26 -2.31 14.31
C ASP A 212 29.27 -3.00 13.38
N THR A 213 29.56 -2.37 12.22
CA THR A 213 30.47 -2.96 11.22
C THR A 213 31.91 -2.92 11.72
N GLU A 214 32.27 -1.89 12.49
CA GLU A 214 33.58 -1.76 13.12
C GLU A 214 33.73 -2.61 14.39
N ASN A 215 32.66 -2.81 15.17
CA ASN A 215 32.69 -3.67 16.36
C ASN A 215 32.74 -5.17 16.03
N THR A 216 32.23 -5.59 14.87
CA THR A 216 32.33 -6.99 14.41
C THR A 216 33.77 -7.34 13.97
N SER A 217 34.59 -6.33 13.67
CA SER A 217 35.96 -6.52 13.16
C SER A 217 37.02 -6.70 14.25
N LYS A 218 36.66 -6.65 15.55
CA LYS A 218 37.61 -6.79 16.68
C LYS A 218 37.55 -8.14 17.42
N SER A 219 36.71 -9.09 16.99
CA SER A 219 36.53 -10.38 17.68
C SER A 219 36.91 -11.63 16.87
N ILE A 220 37.67 -11.51 15.78
CA ILE A 220 38.19 -12.68 15.05
C ILE A 220 39.69 -12.49 14.79
N THR A 221 40.51 -12.88 15.78
CA THR A 221 41.91 -13.25 15.55
C THR A 221 42.05 -14.75 15.75
N SER A 222 41.92 -15.51 14.66
CA SER A 222 42.78 -16.67 14.33
C SER A 222 42.31 -17.37 13.05
N SER A 223 43.29 -17.63 12.18
CA SER A 223 43.33 -18.55 11.04
C SER A 223 42.81 -18.10 9.65
N SER A 224 43.81 -17.93 8.79
CA SER A 224 43.89 -18.23 7.35
C SER A 224 43.09 -17.43 6.31
N ALA A 225 43.89 -16.73 5.50
CA ALA A 225 43.62 -16.03 4.26
C ALA A 225 42.66 -16.71 3.27
N SER A 226 41.67 -15.94 2.81
CA SER A 226 41.23 -15.83 1.41
C SER A 226 40.35 -14.59 1.25
N GLY A 227 40.50 -13.89 0.11
CA GLY A 227 40.29 -12.46 -0.03
C GLY A 227 38.85 -11.93 0.12
N SER A 228 38.75 -10.78 0.78
CA SER A 228 37.51 -10.02 1.02
C SER A 228 37.26 -9.03 -0.12
N THR A 229 36.36 -9.37 -1.05
CA THR A 229 35.77 -8.40 -1.97
C THR A 229 34.54 -7.76 -1.33
N SER A 230 34.48 -6.43 -1.38
CA SER A 230 33.37 -5.59 -0.94
C SER A 230 32.03 -6.06 -1.50
N SER A 231 31.11 -6.46 -0.62
CA SER A 231 29.74 -6.85 -0.98
C SER A 231 28.89 -5.62 -1.29
N SER A 232 29.09 -5.10 -2.49
CA SER A 232 28.12 -4.27 -3.18
C SER A 232 26.85 -5.09 -3.41
N CYS A 233 25.70 -4.52 -3.07
CA CYS A 233 24.40 -5.08 -3.40
C CYS A 233 24.13 -4.83 -4.89
N SER A 234 24.84 -5.56 -5.75
CA SER A 234 24.58 -5.58 -7.18
C SER A 234 23.52 -6.64 -7.45
N SER A 235 22.25 -6.26 -7.32
CA SER A 235 21.20 -7.00 -8.03
C SER A 235 21.54 -6.96 -9.53
N PRO A 236 21.33 -8.04 -10.31
CA PRO A 236 21.46 -7.96 -11.75
C PRO A 236 20.56 -6.84 -12.24
N SER A 237 21.15 -5.91 -12.99
CA SER A 237 20.45 -4.79 -13.60
C SER A 237 19.25 -5.32 -14.36
N PHE A 238 18.05 -4.96 -13.92
CA PHE A 238 16.83 -5.15 -14.68
C PHE A 238 16.98 -4.37 -15.99
N VAL A 239 17.33 -5.06 -17.08
CA VAL A 239 17.35 -4.47 -18.41
C VAL A 239 15.89 -4.40 -18.85
N LEU A 240 15.29 -3.22 -18.71
CA LEU A 240 14.10 -2.90 -19.49
C LEU A 240 14.51 -3.03 -20.95
N ASN A 241 13.78 -3.83 -21.74
CA ASN A 241 13.93 -3.85 -23.19
C ASN A 241 13.87 -2.40 -23.71
N GLU A 242 14.78 -2.03 -24.62
CA GLU A 242 14.86 -0.67 -25.17
C GLU A 242 13.54 -0.19 -25.77
N SER A 243 12.67 -1.11 -26.19
CA SER A 243 11.32 -0.83 -26.68
C SER A 243 10.33 -0.30 -25.62
N ASP A 244 10.61 -0.46 -24.32
CA ASP A 244 9.79 0.10 -23.23
C ASP A 244 10.31 1.48 -22.78
N SER A 245 11.56 1.86 -23.11
CA SER A 245 12.16 3.15 -22.72
C SER A 245 11.54 4.36 -23.44
N GLU A 246 10.91 4.16 -24.60
CA GLU A 246 10.25 5.24 -25.35
C GLU A 246 8.90 5.67 -24.74
N VAL A 247 8.31 4.87 -23.84
CA VAL A 247 7.03 5.22 -23.19
C VAL A 247 7.23 6.02 -21.89
N TYR A 248 8.40 5.94 -21.25
CA TYR A 248 8.66 6.61 -19.96
C TYR A 248 9.28 8.02 -20.07
N THR A 249 9.56 8.50 -21.27
CA THR A 249 10.20 9.81 -21.56
C THR A 249 9.20 10.92 -21.89
N LYS A 250 7.96 10.85 -21.41
CA LYS A 250 6.93 11.85 -21.75
C LYS A 250 6.86 13.11 -20.86
N CYS A 251 7.79 13.35 -19.93
CA CYS A 251 7.70 14.58 -19.12
C CYS A 251 9.04 15.21 -18.66
N PRO A 252 9.59 16.16 -19.43
CA PRO A 252 10.83 16.87 -19.09
C PRO A 252 10.67 18.00 -18.04
N LYS A 253 9.52 18.16 -17.35
CA LYS A 253 9.25 19.30 -16.44
C LYS A 253 8.77 18.95 -15.04
N THR A 254 9.01 17.73 -14.58
CA THR A 254 8.58 17.30 -13.23
C THR A 254 9.76 16.79 -12.44
N LEU A 255 9.87 17.22 -11.19
CA LEU A 255 10.80 16.69 -10.21
C LEU A 255 10.07 15.72 -9.27
N ALA A 256 10.80 14.81 -8.65
CA ALA A 256 10.27 13.78 -7.78
C ALA A 256 11.04 13.72 -6.46
N SER A 257 10.34 13.63 -5.34
CA SER A 257 10.94 13.41 -4.02
C SER A 257 10.42 12.12 -3.40
N VAL A 258 11.33 11.24 -2.99
CA VAL A 258 10.98 9.92 -2.44
C VAL A 258 11.20 9.92 -0.93
N TRP A 259 10.20 9.47 -0.20
CA TRP A 259 10.18 9.41 1.26
C TRP A 259 9.78 8.03 1.72
N VAL A 260 10.35 7.54 2.82
CA VAL A 260 10.00 6.25 3.39
C VAL A 260 9.64 6.35 4.86
N SER A 261 8.75 5.48 5.29
CA SER A 261 8.45 5.23 6.69
C SER A 261 8.39 3.72 6.94
N PHE A 262 8.72 3.31 8.16
CA PHE A 262 8.69 1.90 8.52
C PHE A 262 8.22 1.76 9.97
N PHE A 263 7.16 0.99 10.17
CA PHE A 263 6.59 0.77 11.50
C PHE A 263 6.07 -0.65 11.63
N GLU A 264 5.82 -1.05 12.87
CA GLU A 264 5.14 -2.32 13.17
C GLU A 264 3.87 -2.10 13.97
N ILE A 265 2.91 -3.00 13.76
CA ILE A 265 1.73 -3.16 14.58
C ILE A 265 1.94 -4.43 15.40
N TYR A 266 2.18 -4.25 16.70
CA TYR A 266 2.35 -5.33 17.65
C TYR A 266 1.33 -5.18 18.77
N ASN A 267 0.56 -6.23 19.03
CA ASN A 267 -0.46 -6.25 20.08
C ASN A 267 -1.45 -5.07 19.98
N GLU A 268 -1.90 -4.75 18.77
CA GLU A 268 -2.74 -3.56 18.47
C GLU A 268 -2.11 -2.22 18.91
N TYR A 269 -0.78 -2.13 19.07
CA TYR A 269 -0.03 -0.89 19.26
C TYR A 269 0.88 -0.64 18.07
N ILE A 270 1.01 0.64 17.69
CA ILE A 270 1.85 1.05 16.56
C ILE A 270 3.17 1.58 17.12
N TYR A 271 4.27 1.06 16.59
CA TYR A 271 5.62 1.48 16.96
C TYR A 271 6.42 1.85 15.71
N ASP A 272 7.02 3.03 15.73
CA ASP A 272 7.95 3.45 14.70
C ASP A 272 9.23 2.59 14.78
N LEU A 273 9.65 2.02 13.64
CA LEU A 273 10.88 1.23 13.53
C LEU A 273 12.07 2.11 13.15
N LEU A 274 11.85 3.35 12.72
CA LEU A 274 12.87 4.35 12.41
C LEU A 274 13.14 5.30 13.57
N ASP A 275 12.47 5.10 14.71
CA ASP A 275 12.83 5.78 15.93
C ASP A 275 14.04 5.12 16.60
N VAL A 276 14.94 5.95 17.13
CA VAL A 276 16.15 5.44 17.79
C VAL A 276 15.70 4.80 19.10
N VAL A 277 15.77 3.47 19.17
CA VAL A 277 15.39 2.74 20.37
C VAL A 277 16.34 3.19 21.50
N PRO A 278 15.82 3.73 22.62
CA PRO A 278 16.68 4.14 23.72
C PRO A 278 17.54 2.97 24.20
N ALA A 279 18.83 3.22 24.39
CA ALA A 279 19.78 2.23 24.94
C ALA A 279 19.46 1.88 26.41
N SER A 280 18.76 2.77 27.12
CA SER A 280 18.42 2.58 28.52
C SER A 280 17.26 1.59 28.72
N LYS A 281 17.44 0.63 29.64
CA LYS A 281 16.49 -0.45 29.94
C LYS A 281 15.12 0.05 30.47
N ASN A 282 15.03 1.30 30.94
CA ASN A 282 13.84 1.84 31.62
C ASN A 282 12.88 2.65 30.73
N GLN A 283 13.23 2.93 29.47
CA GLN A 283 12.33 3.69 28.58
C GLN A 283 11.46 2.76 27.73
N LYS A 284 10.14 2.89 27.89
CA LYS A 284 9.13 2.23 27.06
C LYS A 284 9.09 2.87 25.67
N ARG A 285 8.91 2.05 24.63
CA ARG A 285 8.75 2.53 23.24
C ARG A 285 7.53 3.45 23.15
N LYS A 286 7.65 4.55 22.41
CA LYS A 286 6.55 5.48 22.16
C LYS A 286 5.49 4.77 21.32
N VAL A 287 4.26 4.72 21.83
CA VAL A 287 3.10 4.19 21.12
C VAL A 287 2.51 5.29 20.24
N LEU A 288 2.37 5.03 18.95
CA LEU A 288 1.72 5.93 18.01
C LEU A 288 0.21 5.68 17.93
N ARG A 289 -0.53 6.72 17.51
CA ARG A 289 -1.99 6.70 17.39
C ARG A 289 -2.41 6.96 15.95
N ILE A 290 -3.51 6.34 15.54
CA ILE A 290 -4.17 6.64 14.27
C ILE A 290 -5.06 7.86 14.46
N CYS A 291 -4.93 8.83 13.57
CA CYS A 291 -5.78 10.01 13.48
C CYS A 291 -6.46 10.04 12.11
N GLU A 292 -7.56 10.77 12.00
CA GLU A 292 -8.21 11.06 10.72
C GLU A 292 -7.86 12.48 10.29
N ASP A 293 -7.58 12.67 9.01
CA ASP A 293 -7.44 14.00 8.44
C ASP A 293 -8.79 14.61 8.09
N GLN A 294 -8.78 15.85 7.57
CA GLN A 294 -10.01 16.55 7.17
C GLN A 294 -10.78 15.82 6.04
N GLY A 295 -10.10 14.96 5.26
CA GLY A 295 -10.71 14.15 4.21
C GLY A 295 -11.17 12.75 4.70
N GLY A 296 -11.20 12.53 6.01
CA GLY A 296 -11.60 11.26 6.62
C GLY A 296 -10.62 10.11 6.38
N ASN A 297 -9.39 10.39 5.93
CA ASN A 297 -8.36 9.37 5.74
C ASN A 297 -7.63 9.13 7.04
N SER A 298 -7.51 7.85 7.39
CA SER A 298 -6.71 7.44 8.55
C SER A 298 -5.22 7.54 8.24
N TYR A 299 -4.44 8.11 9.16
CA TYR A 299 -2.98 8.18 9.10
C TYR A 299 -2.37 7.98 10.50
N VAL A 300 -1.10 7.57 10.55
CA VAL A 300 -0.37 7.40 11.82
C VAL A 300 0.25 8.73 12.23
N LYS A 301 -0.17 9.28 13.37
CA LYS A 301 0.38 10.53 13.91
C LYS A 301 1.80 10.32 14.45
N ASP A 302 2.66 11.31 14.21
CA ASP A 302 4.08 11.34 14.60
C ASP A 302 4.96 10.23 13.98
N LEU A 303 4.49 9.55 12.93
CA LEU A 303 5.31 8.60 12.18
C LEU A 303 6.43 9.35 11.43
N LYS A 304 7.68 8.87 11.55
CA LYS A 304 8.80 9.46 10.85
C LYS A 304 8.78 9.13 9.36
N TRP A 305 8.98 10.17 8.56
CA TRP A 305 9.19 10.09 7.11
C TRP A 305 10.60 10.57 6.80
N ILE A 306 11.41 9.71 6.20
CA ILE A 306 12.80 9.98 5.86
C ILE A 306 12.95 10.11 4.35
N SER A 307 13.51 11.21 3.87
CA SER A 307 13.79 11.40 2.45
C SER A 307 14.98 10.53 2.03
N ILE A 308 14.84 9.82 0.92
CA ILE A 308 15.87 8.92 0.38
C ILE A 308 16.28 9.33 -1.04
N LYS A 309 17.56 9.15 -1.37
CA LYS A 309 18.13 9.52 -2.68
C LYS A 309 18.54 8.32 -3.54
N SER A 310 18.55 7.12 -2.98
CA SER A 310 18.89 5.89 -3.70
C SER A 310 18.29 4.65 -3.04
N THR A 311 18.23 3.54 -3.80
CA THR A 311 17.86 2.22 -3.27
C THR A 311 18.78 1.78 -2.14
N ASP A 312 20.09 2.00 -2.25
CA ASP A 312 21.05 1.63 -1.21
C ASP A 312 20.74 2.35 0.13
N GLU A 313 20.33 3.61 0.07
CA GLU A 313 19.91 4.36 1.25
C GLU A 313 18.64 3.76 1.87
N ALA A 314 17.65 3.42 1.05
CA ALA A 314 16.43 2.77 1.50
C ALA A 314 16.70 1.38 2.12
N CYS A 315 17.61 0.60 1.53
CA CYS A 315 18.06 -0.68 2.07
C CYS A 315 18.76 -0.53 3.43
N LYS A 316 19.53 0.54 3.65
CA LYS A 316 20.09 0.87 4.98
C LYS A 316 18.99 1.17 5.99
N ILE A 317 18.01 2.00 5.62
CA ILE A 317 16.86 2.31 6.49
C ILE A 317 16.08 1.04 6.85
N LEU A 318 15.85 0.15 5.89
CA LEU A 318 15.23 -1.15 6.12
C LEU A 318 16.03 -2.01 7.12
N LYS A 319 17.36 -2.06 6.98
CA LYS A 319 18.25 -2.76 7.92
C LYS A 319 18.15 -2.19 9.33
N VAL A 320 18.12 -0.85 9.49
CA VAL A 320 17.92 -0.21 10.80
C VAL A 320 16.59 -0.62 11.41
N GLY A 321 15.50 -0.52 10.66
CA GLY A 321 14.18 -0.89 11.17
C GLY A 321 14.08 -2.36 11.55
N ASN A 322 14.69 -3.26 10.78
CA ASN A 322 14.77 -4.68 11.12
C ASN A 322 15.61 -4.93 12.38
N LYS A 323 16.73 -4.21 12.57
CA LYS A 323 17.51 -4.26 13.82
C LYS A 323 16.65 -3.83 15.00
N ASN A 324 15.93 -2.72 14.87
CA ASN A 324 15.04 -2.21 15.92
C ASN A 324 13.90 -3.20 16.23
N ARG A 325 13.31 -3.83 15.21
CA ARG A 325 12.32 -4.90 15.35
C ARG A 325 12.88 -6.09 16.12
N SER A 326 14.08 -6.57 15.76
CA SER A 326 14.75 -7.69 16.42
C SER A 326 15.15 -7.38 17.87
N LEU A 327 15.63 -6.17 18.15
CA LEU A 327 15.95 -5.73 19.52
C LEU A 327 14.69 -5.64 20.39
N ALA A 328 13.57 -5.20 19.81
CA ALA A 328 12.29 -5.21 20.50
C ALA A 328 11.85 -6.66 20.82
N CYS A 329 12.06 -7.57 19.87
CA CYS A 329 11.78 -9.00 20.05
C CYS A 329 12.54 -9.59 21.24
N THR A 330 13.85 -9.38 21.32
CA THR A 330 14.67 -9.93 22.41
C THR A 330 14.36 -9.30 23.76
N ARG A 331 14.12 -7.98 23.82
CA ARG A 331 13.76 -7.27 25.07
C ARG A 331 12.43 -7.74 25.65
N MET A 332 11.51 -8.21 24.82
CA MET A 332 10.16 -8.59 25.24
C MET A 332 9.89 -10.10 25.12
N ASN A 333 10.91 -10.93 24.82
CA ASN A 333 10.78 -12.36 24.51
C ASN A 333 9.71 -12.66 23.44
N GLN A 334 9.63 -11.80 22.41
CA GLN A 334 8.70 -11.86 21.29
C GLN A 334 9.38 -12.45 20.06
N GLN A 335 8.58 -13.00 19.14
CA GLN A 335 9.03 -13.54 17.86
C GLN A 335 8.57 -12.60 16.73
N SER A 336 9.42 -12.34 15.74
CA SER A 336 9.11 -11.43 14.62
C SER A 336 7.91 -11.87 13.77
N SER A 337 7.48 -13.14 13.85
CA SER A 337 6.27 -13.64 13.20
C SER A 337 4.96 -13.13 13.83
N ARG A 338 5.06 -12.36 14.92
CA ARG A 338 3.95 -11.92 15.76
C ARG A 338 3.66 -10.41 15.68
N SER A 339 4.37 -9.68 14.83
CA SER A 339 4.04 -8.29 14.51
C SER A 339 3.82 -8.13 13.02
N HIS A 340 2.88 -7.27 12.65
CA HIS A 340 2.71 -6.85 11.25
C HIS A 340 3.72 -5.73 10.98
N SER A 341 4.51 -5.84 9.93
CA SER A 341 5.49 -4.81 9.55
C SER A 341 5.03 -4.12 8.28
N ILE A 342 5.00 -2.79 8.27
CA ILE A 342 4.52 -1.99 7.14
C ILE A 342 5.60 -1.00 6.75
N PHE A 343 6.14 -1.19 5.55
CA PHE A 343 7.10 -0.27 4.93
C PHE A 343 6.37 0.53 3.84
N SER A 344 6.32 1.84 3.99
CA SER A 344 5.59 2.73 3.08
C SER A 344 6.55 3.66 2.35
N ILE A 345 6.37 3.77 1.04
CA ILE A 345 7.13 4.65 0.14
C ILE A 345 6.16 5.71 -0.36
N ARG A 346 6.47 6.98 -0.12
CA ARG A 346 5.75 8.12 -0.70
C ARG A 346 6.55 8.77 -1.81
N LEU A 347 5.91 8.94 -2.96
CA LEU A 347 6.43 9.66 -4.11
C LEU A 347 5.70 11.00 -4.21
N LEU A 348 6.45 12.09 -4.09
CA LEU A 348 5.94 13.45 -4.31
C LEU A 348 6.32 13.86 -5.73
N SER A 349 5.33 14.16 -6.55
CA SER A 349 5.50 14.75 -7.87
C SER A 349 5.48 16.27 -7.75
N LEU A 350 6.49 16.94 -8.28
CA LEU A 350 6.71 18.39 -8.17
C LEU A 350 6.86 19.02 -9.56
N SER A 351 6.48 20.29 -9.70
CA SER A 351 6.80 21.06 -10.90
C SER A 351 8.29 21.45 -10.92
N ASP A 352 8.89 21.42 -12.10
CA ASP A 352 10.24 21.92 -12.35
C ASP A 352 10.20 23.44 -12.62
N GLU A 353 9.92 24.19 -11.56
CA GLU A 353 9.87 25.65 -11.54
C GLU A 353 10.83 26.18 -10.46
N SER A 354 11.18 27.48 -10.52
CA SER A 354 12.01 28.14 -9.50
C SER A 354 11.48 27.96 -8.08
N VAL A 355 10.14 27.91 -7.94
CA VAL A 355 9.43 27.50 -6.73
C VAL A 355 8.60 26.25 -7.06
N PRO A 356 9.08 25.04 -6.70
CA PRO A 356 8.40 23.81 -7.06
C PRO A 356 7.02 23.74 -6.38
N ARG A 357 5.98 23.45 -7.15
CA ARG A 357 4.61 23.19 -6.68
C ARG A 357 4.40 21.68 -6.56
N VAL A 358 3.57 21.26 -5.63
CA VAL A 358 3.25 19.83 -5.46
C VAL A 358 2.11 19.47 -6.42
N LEU A 359 2.42 18.63 -7.40
CA LEU A 359 1.45 18.11 -8.38
C LEU A 359 0.65 16.95 -7.78
N GLY A 360 1.28 16.18 -6.88
CA GLY A 360 0.56 15.34 -5.94
C GLY A 360 1.44 14.30 -5.26
N VAL A 361 0.79 13.40 -4.53
CA VAL A 361 1.43 12.42 -3.66
C VAL A 361 0.79 11.06 -3.89
N SER A 362 1.62 10.05 -4.12
CA SER A 362 1.21 8.65 -4.09
C SER A 362 2.00 7.88 -3.03
N GLU A 363 1.38 6.82 -2.52
CA GLU A 363 1.95 5.96 -1.50
C GLU A 363 1.90 4.50 -1.94
N LEU A 364 3.04 3.81 -1.94
CA LEU A 364 3.14 2.36 -2.04
C LEU A 364 3.47 1.78 -0.66
N SER A 365 2.53 1.06 -0.09
CA SER A 365 2.66 0.38 1.21
C SER A 365 2.86 -1.11 1.01
N LEU A 366 3.99 -1.65 1.47
CA LEU A 366 4.28 -3.08 1.48
C LEU A 366 4.19 -3.62 2.90
N CYS A 367 3.28 -4.56 3.12
CA CYS A 367 2.95 -5.10 4.42
C CYS A 367 3.33 -6.59 4.54
N ASP A 368 4.23 -6.88 5.47
CA ASP A 368 4.57 -8.22 5.94
C ASP A 368 3.69 -8.53 7.15
N LEU A 369 2.54 -9.19 6.92
CA LEU A 369 1.64 -9.57 8.00
C LEU A 369 2.24 -10.69 8.86
N ALA A 370 1.81 -10.75 10.11
CA ALA A 370 2.08 -11.84 11.03
C ALA A 370 1.51 -13.19 10.52
N GLY A 371 1.95 -14.29 11.14
CA GLY A 371 1.39 -15.62 10.89
C GLY A 371 -0.11 -15.70 11.18
N SER A 372 -0.86 -16.38 10.31
CA SER A 372 -2.30 -16.62 10.47
C SER A 372 -2.66 -17.87 11.27
N GLU A 373 -1.66 -18.60 11.77
CA GLU A 373 -1.89 -19.88 12.44
C GLU A 373 -2.63 -19.73 13.77
N ARG A 374 -3.53 -20.68 14.01
CA ARG A 374 -4.24 -20.77 15.28
C ARG A 374 -3.30 -21.32 16.35
N CYS A 375 -3.27 -20.67 17.50
CA CYS A 375 -2.53 -21.17 18.66
C CYS A 375 -3.26 -22.35 19.30
N HIS A 376 -3.25 -23.52 18.67
CA HIS A 376 -4.02 -24.68 19.11
C HIS A 376 -3.36 -25.49 20.25
N LYS A 377 -2.09 -25.24 20.59
CA LYS A 377 -1.32 -26.11 21.51
C LYS A 377 -0.29 -25.42 22.40
N ALA A 378 -0.34 -24.09 22.54
CA ALA A 378 0.60 -23.43 23.42
C ALA A 378 0.06 -23.48 24.86
N GLN A 379 0.70 -24.26 25.74
CA GLN A 379 0.60 -24.13 27.22
C GLN A 379 1.20 -22.78 27.68
N THR A 380 0.90 -21.70 26.98
CA THR A 380 1.39 -20.37 27.26
C THR A 380 0.32 -19.64 28.06
N PHE A 381 0.58 -19.50 29.36
CA PHE A 381 -0.26 -18.73 30.27
C PHE A 381 0.11 -17.24 30.22
N GLY A 382 -0.83 -16.36 30.62
CA GLY A 382 -0.59 -14.93 30.82
C GLY A 382 -0.57 -14.09 29.54
N ASP A 383 0.31 -13.08 29.48
CA ASP A 383 0.34 -12.06 28.42
C ASP A 383 0.59 -12.63 27.02
N ARG A 384 1.26 -13.79 26.91
CA ARG A 384 1.49 -14.49 25.64
C ARG A 384 0.19 -14.99 25.00
N LEU A 385 -0.79 -15.38 25.80
CA LEU A 385 -2.11 -15.80 25.29
C LEU A 385 -2.90 -14.60 24.77
N LYS A 386 -2.82 -13.45 25.48
CA LYS A 386 -3.44 -12.19 25.03
C LYS A 386 -2.80 -11.69 23.73
N GLU A 387 -1.48 -11.76 23.63
CA GLU A 387 -0.71 -11.40 22.44
C GLU A 387 -1.11 -12.26 21.22
N ALA A 388 -1.10 -13.59 21.38
CA ALA A 388 -1.56 -14.53 20.36
C ALA A 388 -3.02 -14.29 19.95
N GLY A 389 -3.88 -13.96 20.93
CA GLY A 389 -5.26 -13.55 20.70
C GLY A 389 -5.36 -12.29 19.84
N ASN A 390 -4.55 -11.26 20.11
CA ASN A 390 -4.62 -9.99 19.40
C ASN A 390 -4.10 -10.06 17.95
N ILE A 391 -3.06 -10.85 17.68
CA ILE A 391 -2.56 -11.07 16.31
C ILE A 391 -3.63 -11.76 15.48
N ASN A 392 -4.18 -12.85 16.00
CA ASN A 392 -5.26 -13.58 15.35
C ASN A 392 -6.53 -12.72 15.24
N ASN A 393 -6.79 -11.84 16.20
CA ASN A 393 -7.91 -10.90 16.12
C ASN A 393 -7.77 -9.91 14.95
N SER A 394 -6.58 -9.31 14.76
CA SER A 394 -6.36 -8.38 13.64
C SER A 394 -6.56 -9.03 12.26
N LEU A 395 -6.10 -10.28 12.08
CA LEU A 395 -6.30 -11.04 10.85
C LEU A 395 -7.73 -11.57 10.70
N LEU A 396 -8.40 -11.92 11.80
CA LEU A 396 -9.81 -12.28 11.81
C LEU A 396 -10.69 -11.10 11.39
N ILE A 397 -10.39 -9.89 11.91
CA ILE A 397 -11.12 -8.67 11.54
C ILE A 397 -10.87 -8.33 10.08
N LEU A 398 -9.65 -8.51 9.56
CA LEU A 398 -9.37 -8.42 8.12
C LEU A 398 -10.24 -9.42 7.33
N GLY A 399 -10.35 -10.66 7.82
CA GLY A 399 -11.30 -11.67 7.39
C GLY A 399 -12.74 -11.17 7.24
N LYS A 400 -13.26 -10.61 8.33
CA LYS A 400 -14.61 -10.04 8.39
C LYS A 400 -14.79 -8.86 7.43
N CYS A 401 -13.78 -7.98 7.32
CA CYS A 401 -13.82 -6.83 6.41
C CYS A 401 -13.96 -7.29 4.95
N ILE A 402 -13.14 -8.25 4.52
CA ILE A 402 -13.19 -8.81 3.16
C ILE A 402 -14.54 -9.51 2.89
N ALA A 403 -15.05 -10.29 3.84
CA ALA A 403 -16.35 -10.93 3.70
C ALA A 403 -17.50 -9.92 3.58
N ALA A 404 -17.49 -8.87 4.40
CA ALA A 404 -18.48 -7.79 4.35
C ALA A 404 -18.37 -6.96 3.06
N LEU A 405 -17.15 -6.66 2.59
CA LEU A 405 -16.92 -5.99 1.29
C LEU A 405 -17.55 -6.79 0.15
N LYS A 406 -17.28 -8.09 0.09
CA LYS A 406 -17.88 -8.99 -0.90
C LYS A 406 -19.41 -9.03 -0.80
N GLN A 407 -19.95 -9.11 0.41
CA GLN A 407 -21.41 -9.10 0.62
C GLN A 407 -22.04 -7.81 0.09
N ASN A 408 -21.41 -6.66 0.34
CA ASN A 408 -21.90 -5.35 -0.08
C ASN A 408 -21.84 -5.13 -1.60
N GLN A 409 -21.11 -5.97 -2.32
CA GLN A 409 -21.07 -5.98 -3.79
C GLN A 409 -22.21 -6.79 -4.40
N ASN A 410 -22.99 -7.52 -3.59
CA ASN A 410 -24.17 -8.23 -4.06
C ASN A 410 -25.41 -7.34 -3.90
N PRO A 411 -26.01 -6.84 -5.00
CA PRO A 411 -27.15 -5.92 -4.92
C PRO A 411 -28.42 -6.56 -4.32
N LYS A 412 -28.48 -7.90 -4.24
CA LYS A 412 -29.62 -8.63 -3.66
C LYS A 412 -29.57 -8.69 -2.13
N LEU A 413 -28.41 -8.44 -1.52
CA LEU A 413 -28.23 -8.53 -0.08
C LEU A 413 -28.25 -7.13 0.55
N ARG A 414 -28.72 -7.06 1.79
CA ARG A 414 -28.62 -5.81 2.55
C ARG A 414 -27.14 -5.51 2.84
N PRO A 415 -26.69 -4.25 2.65
CA PRO A 415 -25.33 -3.85 2.99
C PRO A 415 -25.04 -4.16 4.47
N ALA A 416 -23.99 -4.96 4.69
CA ALA A 416 -23.43 -5.22 5.99
C ALA A 416 -22.48 -4.10 6.41
N TYR A 417 -22.41 -3.85 7.71
CA TYR A 417 -21.37 -3.00 8.29
C TYR A 417 -19.98 -3.64 8.09
N ILE A 418 -19.03 -2.85 7.60
CA ILE A 418 -17.64 -3.30 7.39
C ILE A 418 -16.80 -2.87 8.61
N PRO A 419 -16.25 -3.80 9.40
CA PRO A 419 -15.65 -3.50 10.71
C PRO A 419 -14.20 -2.97 10.63
N PHE A 420 -13.91 -2.02 9.72
CA PHE A 420 -12.56 -1.46 9.57
C PHE A 420 -12.00 -0.85 10.86
N ARG A 421 -12.87 -0.34 11.73
CA ARG A 421 -12.49 0.32 12.99
C ARG A 421 -12.14 -0.66 14.12
N GLU A 422 -12.40 -1.96 13.98
CA GLU A 422 -12.17 -2.95 15.04
C GLU A 422 -10.68 -3.32 15.21
N SER A 423 -9.84 -3.11 14.19
CA SER A 423 -8.38 -3.28 14.29
C SER A 423 -7.66 -2.09 13.65
N LYS A 424 -6.51 -1.72 14.23
CA LYS A 424 -5.63 -0.69 13.66
C LYS A 424 -5.14 -1.06 12.26
N LEU A 425 -4.90 -2.34 12.01
CA LEU A 425 -4.49 -2.84 10.70
C LEU A 425 -5.57 -2.56 9.65
N THR A 426 -6.80 -2.97 9.92
CA THR A 426 -7.92 -2.79 8.98
C THR A 426 -8.28 -1.33 8.79
N ARG A 427 -8.11 -0.49 9.82
CA ARG A 427 -8.30 0.95 9.73
C ARG A 427 -7.29 1.62 8.79
N LEU A 428 -6.04 1.15 8.79
CA LEU A 428 -5.02 1.62 7.85
C LEU A 428 -5.24 1.08 6.43
N PHE A 429 -5.85 -0.10 6.30
CA PHE A 429 -6.15 -0.70 4.99
C PHE A 429 -7.42 -0.13 4.34
N GLN A 430 -8.33 0.46 5.13
CA GLN A 430 -9.61 0.99 4.68
C GLN A 430 -9.53 1.84 3.38
N PRO A 431 -8.58 2.80 3.23
CA PRO A 431 -8.53 3.62 2.02
C PRO A 431 -8.31 2.81 0.74
N PHE A 432 -7.53 1.73 0.81
CA PHE A 432 -7.17 0.89 -0.34
C PHE A 432 -8.31 -0.04 -0.79
N PHE A 433 -9.27 -0.33 0.09
CA PHE A 433 -10.45 -1.12 -0.26
C PHE A 433 -11.67 -0.27 -0.63
N CYS A 434 -11.65 1.04 -0.35
CA CYS A 434 -12.79 1.94 -0.49
C CYS A 434 -12.53 3.08 -1.50
N GLY A 435 -11.89 2.80 -2.64
CA GLY A 435 -11.79 3.78 -3.74
C GLY A 435 -10.52 4.61 -3.81
N LYS A 436 -9.71 4.68 -2.74
CA LYS A 436 -8.59 5.64 -2.62
C LYS A 436 -7.22 5.04 -2.93
N GLY A 437 -7.19 3.81 -3.40
CA GLY A 437 -5.98 3.10 -3.80
C GLY A 437 -6.29 1.71 -4.32
N LYS A 438 -5.25 1.04 -4.83
CA LYS A 438 -5.27 -0.32 -5.33
C LYS A 438 -4.61 -1.23 -4.32
N ALA A 439 -5.25 -2.33 -3.96
CA ALA A 439 -4.68 -3.38 -3.13
C ALA A 439 -4.32 -4.63 -3.95
N CYS A 440 -3.33 -5.37 -3.47
CA CYS A 440 -2.90 -6.65 -3.98
C CYS A 440 -2.54 -7.56 -2.81
N MET A 441 -2.96 -8.82 -2.90
CA MET A 441 -2.71 -9.84 -1.88
C MET A 441 -1.71 -10.86 -2.41
N ILE A 442 -0.70 -11.18 -1.61
CA ILE A 442 0.24 -12.27 -1.89
C ILE A 442 0.05 -13.36 -0.83
N VAL A 443 -0.32 -14.55 -1.27
CA VAL A 443 -0.57 -15.70 -0.41
C VAL A 443 0.67 -16.54 -0.38
N ASN A 444 1.28 -16.65 0.79
CA ASN A 444 2.44 -17.51 1.01
C ASN A 444 2.00 -18.80 1.66
N ILE A 445 2.39 -19.94 1.08
CA ILE A 445 2.11 -21.26 1.67
C ILE A 445 3.39 -22.10 1.77
N ASN A 446 3.42 -22.99 2.75
CA ASN A 446 4.32 -24.13 2.77
C ASN A 446 3.53 -25.39 2.36
N GLN A 447 4.26 -26.44 1.99
CA GLN A 447 3.69 -27.71 1.51
C GLN A 447 3.69 -28.81 2.59
N CYS A 448 4.05 -28.45 3.83
CA CYS A 448 4.22 -29.40 4.93
C CYS A 448 2.87 -30.01 5.35
N ALA A 449 2.84 -31.34 5.47
CA ALA A 449 1.65 -32.07 5.91
C ALA A 449 1.20 -31.66 7.32
N SER A 450 2.13 -31.34 8.22
CA SER A 450 1.83 -30.93 9.60
C SER A 450 1.08 -29.60 9.70
N THR A 451 1.23 -28.71 8.71
CA THR A 451 0.57 -27.41 8.65
C THR A 451 -0.61 -27.37 7.67
N TYR A 452 -1.00 -28.53 7.10
CA TYR A 452 -2.04 -28.61 6.07
C TYR A 452 -3.35 -27.92 6.46
N ASP A 453 -3.89 -28.19 7.66
CA ASP A 453 -5.19 -27.63 8.08
C ASP A 453 -5.16 -26.09 8.17
N GLU A 454 -4.03 -25.52 8.59
CA GLU A 454 -3.81 -24.06 8.64
C GLU A 454 -3.63 -23.48 7.23
N THR A 455 -2.86 -24.16 6.37
CA THR A 455 -2.73 -23.81 4.95
C THR A 455 -4.09 -23.84 4.24
N LEU A 456 -4.92 -24.84 4.50
CA LEU A 456 -6.27 -24.92 3.96
C LEU A 456 -7.13 -23.72 4.40
N HIS A 457 -6.99 -23.24 5.63
CA HIS A 457 -7.67 -22.04 6.10
C HIS A 457 -7.21 -20.79 5.34
N VAL A 458 -5.90 -20.65 5.12
CA VAL A 458 -5.31 -19.58 4.31
C VAL A 458 -5.85 -19.58 2.88
N MET A 459 -5.94 -20.75 2.25
CA MET A 459 -6.45 -20.88 0.88
C MET A 459 -7.94 -20.53 0.79
N LYS A 460 -8.74 -20.98 1.77
CA LYS A 460 -10.18 -20.62 1.87
C LYS A 460 -10.38 -19.11 2.02
N PHE A 461 -9.59 -18.45 2.88
CA PHE A 461 -9.65 -17.00 3.03
C PHE A 461 -9.28 -16.28 1.72
N SER A 462 -8.21 -16.73 1.07
CA SER A 462 -7.73 -16.15 -0.20
C SER A 462 -8.76 -16.27 -1.33
N ALA A 463 -9.50 -17.39 -1.37
CA ALA A 463 -10.59 -17.58 -2.33
C ALA A 463 -11.77 -16.60 -2.13
N VAL A 464 -12.04 -16.19 -0.87
CA VAL A 464 -13.02 -15.13 -0.58
C VAL A 464 -12.48 -13.78 -1.00
N ALA A 465 -11.20 -13.50 -0.71
CA ALA A 465 -10.54 -12.24 -1.05
C ALA A 465 -10.50 -11.96 -2.56
N LYS A 466 -10.18 -12.98 -3.38
CA LYS A 466 -10.14 -12.87 -4.85
C LYS A 466 -11.47 -12.39 -5.47
N GLN A 467 -12.59 -12.62 -4.79
CA GLN A 467 -13.92 -12.25 -5.27
C GLN A 467 -14.31 -10.80 -4.98
N VAL A 468 -13.50 -10.07 -4.20
CA VAL A 468 -13.76 -8.65 -3.92
C VAL A 468 -13.39 -7.82 -5.14
N ILE A 469 -14.33 -7.03 -5.65
CA ILE A 469 -14.06 -6.02 -6.67
C ILE A 469 -13.54 -4.74 -6.01
N GLN A 470 -12.42 -4.23 -6.49
CA GLN A 470 -11.85 -2.97 -6.06
C GLN A 470 -12.30 -1.85 -6.99
N THR A 471 -12.56 -0.70 -6.40
CA THR A 471 -12.72 0.56 -7.13
C THR A 471 -11.52 1.44 -6.83
N PHE A 472 -11.01 2.12 -7.85
CA PHE A 472 -10.01 3.17 -7.68
C PHE A 472 -10.10 4.17 -8.82
N GLN A 473 -9.73 5.41 -8.51
CA GLN A 473 -9.69 6.49 -9.49
C GLN A 473 -8.27 6.63 -10.02
N HIS A 474 -8.12 6.67 -11.34
CA HIS A 474 -6.84 6.97 -11.94
C HIS A 474 -6.59 8.47 -11.85
N LYS A 475 -5.76 8.89 -10.88
CA LYS A 475 -5.28 10.27 -10.86
C LYS A 475 -4.21 10.41 -11.92
N ILE A 476 -4.58 10.88 -13.10
CA ILE A 476 -3.57 11.43 -14.01
C ILE A 476 -3.14 12.75 -13.37
N PHE A 477 -1.84 12.93 -13.11
CA PHE A 477 -1.35 14.27 -12.81
C PHE A 477 -1.59 15.11 -14.06
N ASP A 478 -2.69 15.86 -14.11
CA ASP A 478 -3.10 16.56 -15.32
C ASP A 478 -1.96 17.40 -15.90
N TYR A 479 -1.56 16.99 -17.10
CA TYR A 479 -0.59 17.66 -17.94
C TYR A 479 -1.30 18.77 -18.68
N PHE A 480 -1.26 20.00 -18.18
CA PHE A 480 -1.74 21.14 -18.95
C PHE A 480 -0.95 21.26 -20.27
N PRO A 481 -1.60 21.21 -21.45
CA PRO A 481 -1.02 21.79 -22.63
C PRO A 481 -0.99 23.31 -22.45
N LYS A 482 0.11 23.94 -22.88
CA LYS A 482 0.19 25.39 -23.01
C LYS A 482 -0.88 25.86 -24.00
N ASN A 483 -1.91 26.55 -23.51
CA ASN A 483 -2.49 27.63 -24.29
C ASN A 483 -1.92 28.94 -23.76
N ILE A 484 -0.94 29.44 -24.51
CA ILE A 484 -0.56 30.84 -24.50
C ILE A 484 -1.80 31.61 -24.91
N LEU A 485 -2.36 32.39 -23.99
CA LEU A 485 -2.87 33.72 -24.29
C LEU A 485 -2.30 34.62 -23.20
N GLU A 486 -1.08 35.08 -23.44
CA GLU A 486 -0.69 36.39 -22.92
C GLU A 486 -1.71 37.40 -23.44
N GLY A 487 -2.31 38.14 -22.51
CA GLY A 487 -3.11 39.30 -22.85
C GLY A 487 -4.44 39.33 -22.12
N THR A 488 -4.46 40.18 -21.09
CA THR A 488 -5.63 40.96 -20.64
C THR A 488 -6.28 40.52 -19.33
N ILE A 489 -5.68 41.04 -18.26
CA ILE A 489 -6.32 41.77 -17.14
C ILE A 489 -7.28 40.97 -16.24
N GLY A 490 -6.90 40.93 -14.96
CA GLY A 490 -7.67 40.31 -13.89
C GLY A 490 -9.07 40.86 -13.73
N LEU A 491 -10.03 39.95 -13.55
CA LEU A 491 -11.36 40.24 -12.99
C LEU A 491 -12.08 38.98 -12.46
N GLN A 492 -11.36 37.90 -12.12
CA GLN A 492 -11.97 36.67 -11.56
C GLN A 492 -11.73 36.44 -10.07
N CYS A 493 -10.95 37.29 -9.39
CA CYS A 493 -10.79 37.21 -7.93
C CYS A 493 -11.89 37.94 -7.12
N THR A 494 -12.86 38.59 -7.78
CA THR A 494 -13.89 39.38 -7.09
C THR A 494 -15.29 38.75 -7.12
N LEU A 495 -15.52 37.71 -7.92
CA LEU A 495 -16.85 37.06 -8.00
C LEU A 495 -17.05 35.88 -7.03
N MET A 496 -15.97 35.22 -6.58
CA MET A 496 -16.07 34.12 -5.61
C MET A 496 -16.31 34.59 -4.17
N THR A 497 -16.00 35.86 -3.85
CA THR A 497 -16.31 36.45 -2.53
C THR A 497 -17.73 37.03 -2.46
N TYR A 498 -18.37 37.33 -3.60
CA TYR A 498 -19.72 37.91 -3.63
C TYR A 498 -20.85 36.86 -3.52
N LEU A 499 -20.58 35.61 -3.89
CA LEU A 499 -21.57 34.52 -3.82
C LEU A 499 -21.55 33.72 -2.51
N GLN A 500 -20.50 33.85 -1.68
CA GLN A 500 -20.50 33.28 -0.33
C GLN A 500 -21.10 34.21 0.74
N SER A 501 -21.22 35.52 0.51
CA SER A 501 -21.84 36.43 1.49
C SER A 501 -23.37 36.57 1.36
N ASN A 502 -23.98 36.09 0.26
CA ASN A 502 -25.42 36.24 0.01
C ASN A 502 -26.23 34.94 0.18
N PHE A 503 -25.59 33.77 0.34
CA PHE A 503 -26.30 32.52 0.60
C PHE A 503 -26.66 32.29 2.08
N GLN A 504 -26.23 33.18 2.98
CA GLN A 504 -26.54 33.11 4.41
C GLN A 504 -27.61 34.12 4.87
N ARG A 505 -28.32 34.76 3.93
CA ARG A 505 -29.40 35.75 4.21
C ARG A 505 -30.82 35.32 3.80
N ILE A 506 -31.05 34.10 3.29
CA ILE A 506 -32.38 33.68 2.76
C ILE A 506 -33.05 32.53 3.54
N LEU A 507 -32.44 32.02 4.61
CA LEU A 507 -33.10 31.05 5.49
C LEU A 507 -32.87 31.43 6.95
N VAL A 508 -33.76 32.26 7.52
CA VAL A 508 -34.23 32.23 8.92
C VAL A 508 -35.28 33.35 9.14
N SER A 509 -36.45 32.92 9.64
CA SER A 509 -37.53 33.69 10.33
C SER A 509 -38.75 34.20 9.50
N PRO A 510 -39.94 34.38 10.12
CA PRO A 510 -40.84 33.29 10.53
C PRO A 510 -42.28 33.47 10.01
N LEU A 511 -42.97 32.35 9.76
CA LEU A 511 -44.43 32.31 9.55
C LEU A 511 -45.18 32.71 10.83
N LYS A 512 -45.94 33.82 10.77
CA LYS A 512 -47.05 34.13 11.68
C LYS A 512 -48.24 34.71 10.92
N ARG A 513 -49.37 34.00 11.04
CA ARG A 513 -50.79 34.42 11.02
C ARG A 513 -51.33 35.13 9.78
N LYS A 514 -52.23 34.44 9.08
CA LYS A 514 -53.69 34.66 9.24
C LYS A 514 -54.42 33.32 9.14
#